data_AF-A0A2R8CB20-F1
#
_entry.id   AF-A0A2R8CB20-F1
#
_cell.length_a   1.000
_cell.length_b   1.000
_cell.length_c   1.000
_cell.angle_alpha   90.00
_cell.angle_beta   90.00
_cell.angle_gamma   90.00
#
_symmetry.space_group_name_H-M   'P 1'
#
loop_
_entity.id
_entity.type
_entity.pdbx_description
1 polymer ?
#
loop_
_entity_poly.entity_id
_entity_poly.type
_entity_poly.pdbx_seq_one_letter_code
_entity_poly.pdbx_strand_id
1 'polypeptide(L)'
;MTLKHQGPKKRFMFRITLHAFTVIVLTLLTQIGGLAWIVALFFRWRLLAFTLIYVTLSALTVWIAPQFGRVAVSCLDDGPLQVQGWMYCALNRTYVTPEMAQVLQDTANEMNNRFPGTTTLLLDGNFPFVTGFPLLPHRSHDDGKKADLAFYYRDGKGGYLPGQTRSPIGYFAFEDGPTQCEPTWPSLRWDLNGLQPLWRSYALDVERTRLAVQTLARDPRVDKIFVEPHLVDHLQLSHPKIRFQGCRAARHDDHIHFQL
;
A
#
# COMPACT_ATOMS: atom_id res chain seq x y z
N MET A 1 5.63 -37.47 35.33
CA MET A 1 5.71 -36.41 34.31
C MET A 1 5.50 -35.07 35.00
N THR A 2 6.59 -34.37 35.26
CA THR A 2 6.65 -33.13 36.06
C THR A 2 6.17 -31.93 35.26
N LEU A 3 4.99 -31.43 35.61
CA LEU A 3 4.54 -30.08 35.24
C LEU A 3 5.49 -29.07 35.88
N LYS A 4 6.45 -28.58 35.10
CA LYS A 4 7.44 -27.59 35.52
C LYS A 4 6.70 -26.29 35.84
N HIS A 5 6.41 -26.06 37.13
CA HIS A 5 5.91 -24.79 37.65
C HIS A 5 6.89 -23.68 37.26
N GLN A 6 6.59 -22.93 36.20
CA GLN A 6 7.36 -21.74 35.86
C GLN A 6 7.14 -20.68 36.94
N GLY A 7 8.19 -20.37 37.70
CA GLY A 7 8.12 -19.45 38.83
C GLY A 7 7.65 -18.02 38.47
N PRO A 8 7.21 -17.23 39.47
CA PRO A 8 6.58 -15.92 39.28
C PRO A 8 7.44 -14.92 38.50
N LYS A 9 8.78 -14.94 38.69
CA LYS A 9 9.72 -14.10 37.92
C LYS A 9 9.72 -14.41 36.41
N LYS A 10 9.62 -15.70 36.03
CA LYS A 10 9.58 -16.11 34.61
C LYS A 10 8.28 -15.67 33.93
N ARG A 11 7.14 -15.79 34.64
CA ARG A 11 5.84 -15.31 34.14
C ARG A 11 5.80 -13.79 33.99
N PHE A 12 6.44 -13.06 34.90
CA PHE A 12 6.56 -11.61 34.81
C PHE A 12 7.41 -11.17 33.61
N MET A 13 8.60 -11.74 33.44
CA MET A 13 9.48 -11.43 32.30
C MET A 13 8.80 -11.70 30.95
N PHE A 14 8.12 -12.84 30.82
CA PHE A 14 7.39 -13.19 29.61
C PHE A 14 6.33 -12.15 29.21
N ARG A 15 5.59 -11.60 30.18
CA ARG A 15 4.57 -10.57 29.92
C ARG A 15 5.18 -9.26 29.42
N ILE A 16 6.33 -8.87 29.95
CA ILE A 16 7.06 -7.68 29.48
C ILE A 16 7.50 -7.88 28.04
N THR A 17 8.13 -9.03 27.74
CA THR A 17 8.57 -9.36 26.38
C THR A 17 7.41 -9.33 25.39
N LEU A 18 6.26 -9.91 25.75
CA LEU A 18 5.08 -9.90 24.91
C LEU A 18 4.57 -8.47 24.64
N HIS A 19 4.45 -7.64 25.67
CA HIS A 19 3.99 -6.25 25.47
C HIS A 19 4.98 -5.43 24.66
N ALA A 20 6.29 -5.57 24.89
CA ALA A 20 7.31 -4.91 24.09
C ALA A 20 7.23 -5.32 22.62
N PHE A 21 7.07 -6.62 22.36
CA PHE A 21 6.85 -7.13 21.00
C PHE A 21 5.58 -6.56 20.37
N THR A 22 4.46 -6.53 21.10
CA THR A 22 3.20 -5.92 20.62
C THR A 22 3.37 -4.44 20.28
N VAL A 23 4.07 -3.66 21.12
CA VAL A 23 4.36 -2.25 20.83
C VAL A 23 5.14 -2.10 19.53
N ILE A 24 6.21 -2.89 19.35
CA ILE A 24 7.05 -2.83 18.15
C ILE A 24 6.24 -3.17 16.91
N VAL A 25 5.52 -4.29 16.92
CA VAL A 25 4.72 -4.74 15.77
C VAL A 25 3.66 -3.71 15.40
N LEU A 26 2.91 -3.20 16.38
CA LEU A 26 1.88 -2.19 16.11
C LEU A 26 2.48 -0.88 15.60
N THR A 27 3.64 -0.46 16.11
CA THR A 27 4.36 0.72 15.61
C THR A 27 4.80 0.51 14.17
N LEU A 28 5.40 -0.63 13.82
CA LEU A 28 5.83 -0.90 12.45
C LEU A 28 4.67 -1.01 11.46
N LEU A 29 3.51 -1.52 11.90
CA LEU A 29 2.34 -1.69 11.03
C LEU A 29 1.51 -0.42 10.85
N THR A 30 1.51 0.49 11.83
CA THR A 30 0.54 1.60 11.88
C THR A 30 1.14 2.96 12.23
N GLN A 31 2.43 3.01 12.55
CA GLN A 31 3.17 4.12 13.16
C GLN A 31 2.70 4.54 14.58
N ILE A 32 1.40 4.57 14.85
CA ILE A 32 0.82 5.09 16.10
C ILE A 32 0.31 4.00 17.06
N GLY A 33 0.15 2.76 16.59
CA GLY A 33 -0.48 1.68 17.36
C GLY A 33 0.32 1.23 18.58
N GLY A 34 1.64 1.37 18.57
CA GLY A 34 2.46 1.10 19.75
C GLY A 34 2.17 2.08 20.88
N LEU A 35 2.01 3.36 20.58
CA LEU A 35 1.59 4.38 21.55
C LEU A 35 0.20 4.06 22.10
N ALA A 36 -0.76 3.74 21.22
CA ALA A 36 -2.10 3.34 21.65
C ALA A 36 -2.06 2.15 22.61
N TRP A 37 -1.22 1.15 22.34
CA TRP A 37 -1.06 -0.02 23.20
C TRP A 37 -0.42 0.32 24.55
N ILE A 38 0.63 1.16 24.59
CA ILE A 38 1.25 1.61 25.85
C ILE A 38 0.21 2.28 26.74
N VAL A 39 -0.60 3.18 26.20
CA VAL A 39 -1.66 3.86 26.96
C VAL A 39 -2.73 2.86 27.42
N ALA A 40 -3.09 1.89 26.58
CA ALA A 40 -4.07 0.86 26.93
C ALA A 40 -3.64 -0.04 28.10
N LEU A 41 -2.34 -0.20 28.37
CA LEU A 41 -1.82 -1.03 29.47
C LEU A 41 -2.24 -0.52 30.85
N PHE A 42 -2.56 0.78 30.99
CA PHE A 42 -3.03 1.39 32.24
C PHE A 42 -4.50 1.07 32.57
N PHE A 43 -5.24 0.45 31.64
CA PHE A 43 -6.66 0.16 31.81
C PHE A 43 -6.93 -1.31 32.14
N ARG A 44 -8.02 -1.58 32.89
CA ARG A 44 -8.46 -2.94 33.19
C ARG A 44 -8.92 -3.70 31.93
N TRP A 45 -9.64 -3.03 31.04
CA TRP A 45 -10.17 -3.59 29.78
C TRP A 45 -9.25 -3.20 28.62
N ARG A 46 -8.04 -3.75 28.61
CA ARG A 46 -6.94 -3.31 27.72
C ARG A 46 -7.31 -3.31 26.23
N LEU A 47 -8.01 -4.33 25.74
CA LEU A 47 -8.39 -4.41 24.33
C LEU A 47 -9.41 -3.32 23.94
N LEU A 48 -10.43 -3.11 24.78
CA LEU A 48 -11.40 -2.04 24.56
C LEU A 48 -10.73 -0.67 24.62
N ALA A 49 -9.87 -0.45 25.62
CA ALA A 49 -9.10 0.78 25.75
C ALA A 49 -8.20 1.00 24.52
N PHE A 50 -7.47 -0.03 24.07
CA PHE A 50 -6.66 0.03 22.86
C PHE A 50 -7.48 0.44 21.64
N THR A 51 -8.62 -0.20 21.39
CA THR A 51 -9.47 0.13 20.24
C THR A 51 -9.94 1.58 20.29
N LEU A 52 -10.45 2.04 21.43
CA LEU A 52 -10.91 3.42 21.58
C LEU A 52 -9.78 4.43 21.40
N ILE A 53 -8.65 4.22 22.07
CA ILE A 53 -7.47 5.08 21.97
C ILE A 53 -6.93 5.09 20.53
N TYR A 54 -6.85 3.93 19.88
CA TYR A 54 -6.32 3.82 18.52
C TYR A 54 -7.21 4.54 17.50
N VAL A 55 -8.53 4.40 17.61
CA VAL A 55 -9.48 5.12 16.76
C VAL A 55 -9.37 6.63 16.99
N THR A 56 -9.31 7.08 18.25
CA THR A 56 -9.11 8.50 18.58
C THR A 56 -7.79 9.02 18.02
N LEU A 57 -6.68 8.31 18.20
CA LEU A 57 -5.38 8.72 17.67
C LEU A 57 -5.38 8.75 16.13
N SER A 58 -5.99 7.77 15.47
CA SER A 58 -6.11 7.74 14.01
C SER A 58 -6.93 8.93 13.49
N ALA A 59 -8.02 9.30 14.18
CA ALA A 59 -8.82 10.47 13.83
C ALA A 59 -8.04 11.79 14.04
N LEU A 60 -7.33 11.92 15.17
CA LEU A 60 -6.50 13.10 15.45
C LEU A 60 -5.34 13.23 14.44
N THR A 61 -4.81 12.10 13.97
CA THR A 61 -3.70 12.05 13.01
C THR A 61 -4.03 12.82 11.73
N VAL A 62 -5.26 12.74 11.22
CA VAL A 62 -5.70 13.48 10.02
C VAL A 62 -5.48 14.99 10.17
N TRP A 63 -5.72 15.55 11.36
CA TRP A 63 -5.56 16.97 11.65
C TRP A 63 -4.12 17.39 11.95
N ILE A 64 -3.30 16.45 12.45
CA ILE A 64 -1.92 16.72 12.88
C ILE A 64 -0.93 16.49 11.73
N ALA A 65 -1.17 15.50 10.86
CA ALA A 65 -0.30 15.12 9.75
C ALA A 65 0.13 16.30 8.83
N PRO A 66 -0.72 17.32 8.55
CA PRO A 66 -0.30 18.49 7.77
C PRO A 66 0.91 19.23 8.34
N GLN A 67 1.07 19.26 9.66
CA GLN A 67 2.24 19.86 10.32
C GLN A 67 3.54 19.11 10.04
N PHE A 68 3.44 17.86 9.58
CA PHE A 68 4.55 17.00 9.16
C PHE A 68 4.69 16.91 7.63
N GLY A 69 4.00 17.78 6.88
CA GLY A 69 4.03 17.78 5.42
C GLY A 69 3.30 16.58 4.82
N ARG A 70 2.25 16.09 5.49
CA ARG A 70 1.42 14.97 5.06
C ARG A 70 -0.05 15.33 5.02
N VAL A 71 -0.77 14.81 4.04
CA VAL A 71 -2.22 14.87 3.95
C VAL A 71 -2.75 13.47 3.76
N ALA A 72 -3.91 13.15 4.34
CA ALA A 72 -4.57 11.87 4.13
C ALA A 72 -5.33 11.90 2.80
N VAL A 73 -5.13 10.88 1.97
CA VAL A 73 -6.11 10.55 0.94
C VAL A 73 -7.34 9.99 1.65
N SER A 74 -8.51 10.53 1.31
CA SER A 74 -9.75 10.26 2.03
C SER A 74 -10.15 8.78 1.93
N CYS A 75 -10.53 8.23 3.07
CA CYS A 75 -11.01 6.85 3.21
C CYS A 75 -12.53 6.71 3.01
N LEU A 76 -13.22 7.83 2.85
CA LEU A 76 -14.69 7.91 2.77
C LEU A 76 -15.18 8.52 1.46
N ASP A 77 -14.25 8.90 0.59
CA ASP A 77 -14.57 9.52 -0.69
C ASP A 77 -15.14 8.47 -1.66
N ASP A 78 -16.17 8.86 -2.41
CA ASP A 78 -16.81 8.07 -3.46
C ASP A 78 -16.50 8.62 -4.87
N GLY A 79 -15.60 9.62 -4.95
CA GLY A 79 -15.11 10.20 -6.19
C GLY A 79 -14.23 9.27 -7.03
N PRO A 80 -13.57 9.82 -8.08
CA PRO A 80 -12.77 9.04 -9.01
C PRO A 80 -11.45 8.53 -8.41
N LEU A 81 -10.96 9.14 -7.33
CA LEU A 81 -9.83 8.65 -6.54
C LEU A 81 -10.37 8.03 -5.25
N GLN A 82 -10.06 6.76 -5.00
CA GLN A 82 -10.48 6.06 -3.79
C GLN A 82 -9.32 5.26 -3.22
N VAL A 83 -9.37 4.98 -1.92
CA VAL A 83 -8.47 4.00 -1.29
C VAL A 83 -9.03 2.61 -1.55
N GLN A 84 -8.19 1.66 -1.98
CA GLN A 84 -8.62 0.31 -2.38
C GLN A 84 -9.39 -0.44 -1.29
N GLY A 85 -9.07 -0.20 -0.02
CA GLY A 85 -9.74 -0.87 1.09
C GLY A 85 -9.50 -0.23 2.44
N TRP A 86 -10.40 -0.53 3.38
CA TRP A 86 -10.37 -0.01 4.75
C TRP A 86 -9.10 -0.39 5.51
N MET A 87 -8.41 -1.47 5.11
CA MET A 87 -7.17 -1.91 5.74
C MET A 87 -6.08 -0.83 5.68
N TYR A 88 -5.90 -0.15 4.53
CA TYR A 88 -4.91 0.92 4.41
C TYR A 88 -5.21 2.09 5.34
N CYS A 89 -6.50 2.43 5.47
CA CYS A 89 -6.99 3.45 6.39
C CYS A 89 -6.76 3.05 7.85
N ALA A 90 -7.15 1.83 8.22
CA ALA A 90 -6.97 1.30 9.56
C ALA A 90 -5.50 1.16 9.95
N LEU A 91 -4.59 1.00 8.97
CA LEU A 91 -3.15 0.97 9.18
C LEU A 91 -2.49 2.36 9.03
N ASN A 92 -3.23 3.44 8.78
CA ASN A 92 -2.69 4.78 8.56
C ASN A 92 -1.65 4.84 7.41
N ARG A 93 -1.89 4.12 6.31
CA ARG A 93 -0.96 4.03 5.15
C ARG A 93 -1.38 4.88 3.94
N THR A 94 -2.37 5.76 4.10
CA THR A 94 -2.95 6.59 3.02
C THR A 94 -2.43 8.03 3.01
N TYR A 95 -1.33 8.32 3.72
CA TYR A 95 -0.81 9.67 3.85
C TYR A 95 0.24 9.96 2.78
N VAL A 96 0.17 11.11 2.14
CA VAL A 96 1.11 11.52 1.09
C VAL A 96 1.46 13.00 1.25
N THR A 97 2.44 13.50 0.50
CA THR A 97 2.67 14.95 0.41
C THR A 97 1.48 15.64 -0.28
N PRO A 98 1.20 16.94 -0.01
CA PRO A 98 0.14 17.67 -0.70
C PRO A 98 0.26 17.63 -2.22
N GLU A 99 1.49 17.70 -2.75
CA GLU A 99 1.75 17.61 -4.19
C GLU A 99 1.40 16.23 -4.75
N MET A 100 1.75 15.15 -4.03
CA MET A 100 1.38 13.79 -4.42
C MET A 100 -0.14 13.57 -4.40
N ALA A 101 -0.83 14.13 -3.40
CA ALA A 101 -2.30 14.09 -3.37
C ALA A 101 -2.90 14.76 -4.62
N GLN A 102 -2.33 15.90 -5.06
CA GLN A 102 -2.78 16.57 -6.27
C GLN A 102 -2.51 15.73 -7.53
N VAL A 103 -1.33 15.11 -7.67
CA VAL A 103 -1.01 14.20 -8.80
C VAL A 103 -1.98 13.03 -8.86
N LEU A 104 -2.29 12.43 -7.70
CA LEU A 104 -3.25 11.32 -7.59
C LEU A 104 -4.65 11.76 -8.04
N GLN A 105 -5.11 12.92 -7.56
CA GLN A 105 -6.42 13.46 -7.91
C GLN A 105 -6.51 13.82 -9.39
N ASP A 106 -5.49 14.49 -9.94
CA ASP A 106 -5.43 14.88 -11.35
C ASP A 106 -5.44 13.65 -12.26
N THR A 107 -4.65 12.62 -11.90
CA THR A 107 -4.63 11.34 -12.62
C THR A 107 -5.99 10.67 -12.58
N ALA A 108 -6.63 10.59 -11.42
CA ALA A 108 -7.94 9.98 -11.26
C ALA A 108 -9.03 10.72 -12.05
N ASN A 109 -9.00 12.05 -12.03
CA ASN A 109 -9.91 12.89 -12.80
C ASN A 109 -9.73 12.68 -14.30
N GLU A 110 -8.49 12.66 -14.80
CA GLU A 110 -8.21 12.39 -16.22
C GLU A 110 -8.72 11.02 -16.65
N MET A 111 -8.48 10.00 -15.82
CA MET A 111 -8.97 8.64 -16.08
C MET A 111 -10.50 8.59 -16.16
N ASN A 112 -11.20 9.25 -15.25
CA ASN A 112 -12.66 9.33 -15.27
C ASN A 112 -13.20 10.18 -16.44
N ASN A 113 -12.50 11.24 -16.83
CA ASN A 113 -12.86 12.06 -17.99
C ASN A 113 -12.75 11.27 -19.30
N ARG A 114 -11.66 10.52 -19.45
CA ARG A 114 -11.41 9.73 -20.67
C ARG A 114 -12.24 8.45 -20.72
N PHE A 115 -12.52 7.87 -19.56
CA PHE A 115 -13.31 6.67 -19.39
C PHE A 115 -14.33 6.88 -18.24
N PRO A 116 -15.52 7.44 -18.53
CA PRO A 116 -16.53 7.72 -17.50
C PRO A 116 -16.85 6.53 -16.60
N GLY A 117 -16.88 6.78 -15.29
CA GLY A 117 -17.10 5.76 -14.26
C GLY A 117 -15.82 5.03 -13.83
N THR A 118 -14.64 5.51 -14.24
CA THR A 118 -13.37 4.92 -13.80
C THR A 118 -13.05 5.32 -12.37
N THR A 119 -12.65 4.33 -11.58
CA THR A 119 -12.23 4.47 -10.18
C THR A 119 -10.75 4.11 -10.11
N THR A 120 -9.94 5.10 -9.75
CA THR A 120 -8.50 4.92 -9.53
C THR A 120 -8.28 4.58 -8.07
N LEU A 121 -7.70 3.41 -7.80
CA LEU A 121 -7.52 2.90 -6.44
C LEU A 121 -6.09 3.12 -5.95
N LEU A 122 -5.94 3.91 -4.89
CA LEU A 122 -4.72 4.00 -4.10
C LEU A 122 -4.56 2.74 -3.24
N LEU A 123 -3.39 2.11 -3.32
CA LEU A 123 -2.94 1.06 -2.42
C LEU A 123 -2.17 1.69 -1.25
N ASP A 124 -0.85 1.83 -1.37
CA ASP A 124 0.00 2.46 -0.35
C ASP A 124 0.44 3.88 -0.74
N GLY A 125 0.35 4.80 0.22
CA GLY A 125 1.02 6.11 0.19
C GLY A 125 2.21 6.10 1.14
N ASN A 126 2.02 6.57 2.36
CA ASN A 126 2.98 6.58 3.46
C ASN A 126 2.22 6.63 4.81
N PHE A 127 2.97 6.56 5.90
CA PHE A 127 2.57 6.93 7.24
C PHE A 127 2.50 8.45 7.46
N PRO A 128 1.74 8.90 8.49
CA PRO A 128 1.41 10.31 8.73
C PRO A 128 2.56 11.18 9.25
N PHE A 129 3.56 10.62 9.91
CA PHE A 129 4.60 11.37 10.61
C PHE A 129 6.00 10.94 10.19
N VAL A 130 6.97 11.84 10.36
CA VAL A 130 8.42 11.59 10.27
C VAL A 130 8.90 10.93 8.95
N THR A 131 9.70 11.67 8.18
CA THR A 131 10.35 11.10 7.00
C THR A 131 11.39 10.04 7.40
N GLY A 132 11.47 8.94 6.65
CA GLY A 132 12.41 7.84 6.90
C GLY A 132 11.84 6.69 7.74
N PHE A 133 10.59 6.78 8.19
CA PHE A 133 9.95 5.65 8.86
C PHE A 133 9.64 4.54 7.84
N PRO A 134 10.08 3.28 8.06
CA PRO A 134 9.96 2.24 7.05
C PRO A 134 8.51 1.74 6.93
N LEU A 135 7.94 1.85 5.74
CA LEU A 135 6.67 1.21 5.39
C LEU A 135 6.95 -0.20 4.86
N LEU A 136 6.71 -1.24 5.67
CA LEU A 136 6.95 -2.62 5.25
C LEU A 136 5.75 -3.15 4.43
N PRO A 137 5.99 -3.85 3.30
CA PRO A 137 7.28 -4.15 2.69
C PRO A 137 7.83 -3.05 1.75
N HIS A 138 7.04 -2.03 1.39
CA HIS A 138 7.40 -0.94 0.46
C HIS A 138 8.36 0.10 1.07
N ARG A 139 9.60 -0.33 1.33
CA ARG A 139 10.61 0.47 2.06
C ARG A 139 10.87 1.87 1.51
N SER A 140 10.66 2.11 0.22
CA SER A 140 10.86 3.42 -0.38
C SER A 140 9.79 4.43 0.02
N HIS A 141 8.62 3.99 0.48
CA HIS A 141 7.50 4.84 0.90
C HIS A 141 7.73 5.43 2.30
N ASP A 142 8.79 6.21 2.45
CA ASP A 142 9.22 6.78 3.72
C ASP A 142 9.10 8.31 3.77
N ASP A 143 8.84 8.95 2.64
CA ASP A 143 8.84 10.42 2.46
C ASP A 143 7.51 11.00 1.95
N GLY A 144 6.51 10.17 1.68
CA GLY A 144 5.19 10.60 1.19
C GLY A 144 5.20 11.07 -0.27
N LYS A 145 6.31 10.86 -0.98
CA LYS A 145 6.48 11.19 -2.39
C LYS A 145 6.35 9.98 -3.30
N LYS A 146 5.82 8.87 -2.78
CA LYS A 146 5.63 7.61 -3.51
C LYS A 146 4.23 7.10 -3.26
N ALA A 147 3.64 6.53 -4.29
CA ALA A 147 2.31 5.98 -4.24
C ALA A 147 2.20 4.79 -5.17
N ASP A 148 1.40 3.82 -4.71
CA ASP A 148 1.05 2.63 -5.46
C ASP A 148 -0.42 2.71 -5.87
N LEU A 149 -0.69 2.62 -7.16
CA LEU A 149 -2.05 2.53 -7.70
C LEU A 149 -2.33 1.10 -8.16
N ALA A 150 -3.53 0.61 -7.91
CA ALA A 150 -3.95 -0.67 -8.48
C ALA A 150 -4.05 -0.57 -10.02
N PHE A 151 -3.81 -1.69 -10.70
CA PHE A 151 -4.21 -1.82 -12.09
C PHE A 151 -5.74 -1.80 -12.26
N TYR A 152 -6.17 -1.47 -13.47
CA TYR A 152 -7.57 -1.56 -13.87
C TYR A 152 -7.83 -2.94 -14.47
N TYR A 153 -9.01 -3.51 -14.21
CA TYR A 153 -9.35 -4.86 -14.62
C TYR A 153 -10.68 -4.91 -15.38
N ARG A 154 -10.84 -5.97 -16.18
CA ARG A 154 -12.05 -6.33 -16.91
C ARG A 154 -12.54 -7.71 -16.52
N ASP A 155 -13.84 -7.91 -16.64
CA ASP A 155 -14.47 -9.23 -16.53
C ASP A 155 -14.21 -10.10 -17.76
N GLY A 156 -14.65 -11.36 -17.70
CA GLY A 156 -14.51 -12.31 -18.82
C GLY A 156 -15.31 -11.95 -20.08
N LYS A 157 -16.12 -10.89 -20.05
CA LYS A 157 -16.87 -10.36 -21.20
C LYS A 157 -16.24 -9.08 -21.75
N GLY A 158 -15.14 -8.60 -21.15
CA GLY A 158 -14.45 -7.37 -21.53
C GLY A 158 -15.02 -6.10 -20.87
N GLY A 159 -15.97 -6.22 -19.95
CA GLY A 159 -16.52 -5.10 -19.20
C GLY A 159 -15.58 -4.63 -18.09
N TYR A 160 -15.42 -3.31 -17.94
CA TYR A 160 -14.61 -2.71 -16.87
C TYR A 160 -15.19 -3.03 -15.48
N LEU A 161 -14.31 -3.32 -14.52
CA LEU A 161 -14.65 -3.63 -13.14
C LEU A 161 -14.27 -2.48 -12.19
N PRO A 162 -15.21 -1.57 -11.85
CA PRO A 162 -14.93 -0.43 -10.99
C PRO A 162 -14.59 -0.87 -9.56
N GLY A 163 -13.49 -0.33 -9.02
CA GLY A 163 -13.08 -0.56 -7.63
C GLY A 163 -12.66 -2.01 -7.32
N GLN A 164 -12.39 -2.84 -8.34
CA GLN A 164 -12.02 -4.23 -8.16
C GLN A 164 -10.54 -4.46 -8.42
N THR A 165 -9.95 -5.32 -7.60
CA THR A 165 -8.60 -5.88 -7.77
C THR A 165 -8.67 -7.40 -7.83
N ARG A 166 -7.61 -8.03 -8.37
CA ARG A 166 -7.50 -9.51 -8.44
C ARG A 166 -7.31 -10.14 -7.07
N SER A 167 -6.49 -9.53 -6.22
CA SER A 167 -6.30 -9.93 -4.81
C SER A 167 -7.08 -9.01 -3.86
N PRO A 168 -7.39 -9.46 -2.63
CA PRO A 168 -8.14 -8.65 -1.66
C PRO A 168 -7.49 -7.33 -1.28
N ILE A 169 -6.16 -7.23 -1.40
CA ILE A 169 -5.36 -6.07 -1.00
C ILE A 169 -4.65 -5.42 -2.20
N GLY A 170 -5.07 -5.71 -3.43
CA GLY A 170 -4.43 -5.16 -4.64
C GLY A 170 -3.00 -5.62 -4.95
N TYR A 171 -2.29 -6.27 -4.02
CA TYR A 171 -0.94 -6.83 -4.22
C TYR A 171 -0.93 -8.36 -4.37
N PHE A 172 0.18 -8.91 -4.86
CA PHE A 172 0.50 -10.33 -4.98
C PHE A 172 -0.30 -11.12 -6.02
N ALA A 173 -1.19 -10.46 -6.77
CA ALA A 173 -1.81 -11.01 -7.97
C ALA A 173 -1.05 -10.49 -9.19
N PHE A 174 -0.02 -11.23 -9.57
CA PHE A 174 0.91 -10.82 -10.60
C PHE A 174 0.31 -11.05 -11.99
N GLU A 175 0.58 -10.12 -12.91
CA GLU A 175 0.40 -10.32 -14.33
C GLU A 175 1.49 -11.28 -14.84
N ASP A 176 1.07 -12.22 -15.69
CA ASP A 176 1.95 -13.25 -16.21
C ASP A 176 2.86 -12.67 -17.30
N GLY A 177 4.16 -12.98 -17.23
CA GLY A 177 5.12 -12.57 -18.24
C GLY A 177 6.55 -13.01 -17.93
N PRO A 178 7.45 -12.90 -18.92
CA PRO A 178 8.85 -13.25 -18.73
C PRO A 178 9.53 -12.32 -17.71
N THR A 179 10.49 -12.88 -17.00
CA THR A 179 11.40 -12.16 -16.10
C THR A 179 12.82 -12.22 -16.66
N GLN A 180 13.52 -11.09 -16.65
CA GLN A 180 14.95 -11.00 -16.98
C GLN A 180 15.85 -11.18 -15.74
N CYS A 181 15.25 -11.51 -14.59
CA CYS A 181 15.96 -11.65 -13.33
C CYS A 181 16.25 -13.10 -12.98
N GLU A 182 17.51 -13.38 -12.72
CA GLU A 182 17.95 -14.68 -12.22
C GLU A 182 17.41 -14.95 -10.80
N PRO A 183 17.00 -16.20 -10.50
CA PRO A 183 16.64 -16.60 -9.15
C PRO A 183 17.82 -16.44 -8.19
N THR A 184 17.66 -15.62 -7.15
CA THR A 184 18.69 -15.39 -6.12
C THR A 184 18.09 -15.44 -4.71
N TRP A 185 18.92 -15.72 -3.70
CA TRP A 185 18.51 -15.68 -2.30
C TRP A 185 19.48 -14.83 -1.47
N PRO A 186 18.98 -13.95 -0.58
CA PRO A 186 17.56 -13.58 -0.39
C PRO A 186 17.04 -12.70 -1.54
N SER A 187 15.75 -12.80 -1.84
CA SER A 187 15.06 -12.01 -2.86
C SER A 187 13.79 -11.36 -2.32
N LEU A 188 13.51 -10.14 -2.82
CA LEU A 188 12.23 -9.44 -2.63
C LEU A 188 11.23 -9.74 -3.76
N ARG A 189 11.68 -10.43 -4.82
CA ARG A 189 10.84 -10.94 -5.91
C ARG A 189 10.27 -12.29 -5.51
N TRP A 190 9.23 -12.27 -4.67
CA TRP A 190 8.62 -13.49 -4.14
C TRP A 190 7.97 -14.32 -5.23
N ASP A 191 8.32 -15.61 -5.28
CA ASP A 191 7.62 -16.58 -6.12
C ASP A 191 6.34 -17.02 -5.41
N LEU A 192 5.21 -16.50 -5.90
CA LEU A 192 3.88 -16.83 -5.43
C LEU A 192 3.07 -17.56 -6.50
N ASN A 193 3.74 -18.28 -7.41
CA ASN A 193 3.10 -19.02 -8.52
C ASN A 193 2.02 -19.99 -8.01
N GLY A 194 2.29 -20.69 -6.90
CA GLY A 194 1.32 -21.60 -6.28
C GLY A 194 0.08 -20.91 -5.68
N LEU A 195 0.13 -19.59 -5.44
CA LEU A 195 -1.00 -18.81 -4.93
C LEU A 195 -1.79 -18.09 -6.04
N GLN A 196 -1.19 -17.88 -7.23
CA GLN A 196 -1.85 -17.17 -8.33
C GLN A 196 -3.23 -17.75 -8.71
N PRO A 197 -3.45 -19.08 -8.72
CA PRO A 197 -4.77 -19.65 -9.02
C PRO A 197 -5.87 -19.35 -7.99
N LEU A 198 -5.52 -18.85 -6.79
CA LEU A 198 -6.49 -18.47 -5.77
C LEU A 198 -7.12 -17.09 -6.03
N TRP A 199 -6.49 -16.30 -6.89
CA TRP A 199 -6.93 -14.94 -7.21
C TRP A 199 -8.04 -14.92 -8.24
N ARG A 200 -8.77 -13.81 -8.30
CA ARG A 200 -9.85 -13.64 -9.25
C ARG A 200 -9.29 -13.62 -10.68
N SER A 201 -9.92 -14.35 -11.58
CA SER A 201 -9.57 -14.42 -13.00
C SER A 201 -10.07 -13.21 -13.78
N TYR A 202 -9.58 -12.03 -13.42
CA TYR A 202 -9.84 -10.79 -14.17
C TYR A 202 -8.73 -10.55 -15.19
N ALA A 203 -9.10 -10.02 -16.35
CA ALA A 203 -8.14 -9.62 -17.36
C ALA A 203 -7.68 -8.17 -17.10
N LEU A 204 -6.40 -7.88 -17.33
CA LEU A 204 -5.89 -6.51 -17.27
C LEU A 204 -6.64 -5.61 -18.27
N ASP A 205 -7.13 -4.47 -17.81
CA ASP A 205 -7.65 -3.42 -18.69
C ASP A 205 -6.46 -2.66 -19.29
N VAL A 206 -5.98 -3.18 -20.41
CA VAL A 206 -4.80 -2.66 -21.13
C VAL A 206 -4.98 -1.18 -21.49
N GLU A 207 -6.17 -0.76 -21.91
CA GLU A 207 -6.42 0.63 -22.34
C GLU A 207 -6.36 1.62 -21.17
N ARG A 208 -7.06 1.31 -20.07
CA ARG A 208 -7.06 2.17 -18.88
C ARG A 208 -5.70 2.18 -18.20
N THR A 209 -5.09 1.01 -18.02
CA THR A 209 -3.79 0.90 -17.36
C THR A 209 -2.70 1.63 -18.16
N ARG A 210 -2.68 1.47 -19.49
CA ARG A 210 -1.78 2.23 -20.36
C ARG A 210 -1.99 3.73 -20.20
N LEU A 211 -3.24 4.20 -20.26
CA LEU A 211 -3.53 5.63 -20.14
C LEU A 211 -3.06 6.18 -18.80
N ALA A 212 -3.36 5.50 -17.69
CA ALA A 212 -2.96 5.95 -16.36
C ALA A 212 -1.43 6.12 -16.25
N VAL A 213 -0.66 5.12 -16.73
CA VAL A 213 0.79 5.20 -16.75
C VAL A 213 1.29 6.35 -17.64
N GLN A 214 0.66 6.56 -18.81
CA GLN A 214 1.03 7.67 -19.68
C GLN A 214 0.67 9.05 -19.10
N THR A 215 -0.46 9.16 -18.39
CA THR A 215 -0.88 10.39 -17.70
C THR A 215 0.14 10.75 -16.62
N LEU A 216 0.51 9.80 -15.76
CA LEU A 216 1.57 9.97 -14.77
C LEU A 216 2.90 10.34 -15.43
N ALA A 217 3.26 9.69 -16.54
CA ALA A 217 4.53 9.93 -17.21
C ALA A 217 4.63 11.36 -17.79
N ARG A 218 3.51 11.92 -18.26
CA ARG A 218 3.44 13.28 -18.81
C ARG A 218 3.41 14.36 -17.73
N ASP A 219 3.01 14.02 -16.51
CA ASP A 219 2.99 14.96 -15.40
C ASP A 219 4.42 15.43 -15.06
N PRO A 220 4.73 16.74 -15.11
CA PRO A 220 6.09 17.22 -14.84
C PRO A 220 6.55 17.00 -13.39
N ARG A 221 5.62 16.79 -12.44
CA ARG A 221 5.93 16.53 -11.03
C ARG A 221 6.37 15.10 -10.77
N VAL A 222 6.02 14.17 -11.66
CA VAL A 222 6.40 12.75 -11.52
C VAL A 222 7.82 12.57 -12.04
N ASP A 223 8.69 11.96 -11.26
CA ASP A 223 10.08 11.70 -11.64
C ASP A 223 10.25 10.33 -12.29
N LYS A 224 9.57 9.31 -11.75
CA LYS A 224 9.81 7.92 -12.11
C LYS A 224 8.58 7.06 -11.86
N ILE A 225 8.38 6.08 -12.73
CA ILE A 225 7.33 5.07 -12.66
C ILE A 225 7.98 3.71 -12.86
N PHE A 226 7.68 2.75 -11.98
CA PHE A 226 8.17 1.38 -12.11
C PHE A 226 7.14 0.49 -12.79
N VAL A 227 7.58 -0.21 -13.83
CA VAL A 227 6.79 -1.18 -14.59
C VAL A 227 7.72 -2.32 -15.00
N GLU A 228 7.25 -3.56 -14.87
CA GLU A 228 8.00 -4.73 -15.33
C GLU A 228 8.17 -4.74 -16.86
N PRO A 229 9.30 -5.23 -17.41
CA PRO A 229 9.59 -5.12 -18.84
C PRO A 229 8.51 -5.74 -19.75
N HIS A 230 7.97 -6.91 -19.37
CA HIS A 230 6.92 -7.55 -20.14
C HIS A 230 5.62 -6.72 -20.18
N LEU A 231 5.33 -5.95 -19.12
CA LEU A 231 4.18 -5.03 -19.10
C LEU A 231 4.45 -3.78 -19.94
N VAL A 232 5.70 -3.31 -20.01
CA VAL A 232 6.06 -2.22 -20.94
C VAL A 232 5.73 -2.61 -22.37
N ASP A 233 6.09 -3.84 -22.77
CA ASP A 233 5.80 -4.38 -24.10
C ASP A 233 4.29 -4.58 -24.32
N HIS A 234 3.62 -5.26 -23.38
CA HIS A 234 2.18 -5.55 -23.47
C HIS A 234 1.32 -4.27 -23.49
N LEU A 235 1.66 -3.29 -22.65
CA LEU A 235 1.00 -1.99 -22.60
C LEU A 235 1.53 -1.01 -23.66
N GLN A 236 2.52 -1.38 -24.49
CA GLN A 236 3.11 -0.50 -25.51
C GLN A 236 3.52 0.87 -24.96
N LEU A 237 4.21 0.86 -23.82
CA LEU A 237 4.63 2.06 -23.10
C LEU A 237 5.99 2.56 -23.60
N SER A 238 6.12 3.88 -23.78
CA SER A 238 7.38 4.52 -24.15
C SER A 238 7.47 5.91 -23.52
N HIS A 239 8.29 6.03 -22.47
CA HIS A 239 8.61 7.32 -21.84
C HIS A 239 9.87 7.19 -20.96
N PRO A 240 10.79 8.20 -20.92
CA PRO A 240 12.03 8.11 -20.12
C PRO A 240 11.84 8.01 -18.60
N LYS A 241 10.63 8.31 -18.10
CA LYS A 241 10.26 8.15 -16.69
C LYS A 241 9.83 6.72 -16.33
N ILE A 242 9.46 5.91 -17.32
CA ILE A 242 9.06 4.51 -17.12
C ILE A 242 10.34 3.68 -17.08
N ARG A 243 10.56 2.99 -15.98
CA ARG A 243 11.81 2.27 -15.72
C ARG A 243 11.55 0.92 -15.09
N PHE A 244 12.45 -0.02 -15.35
CA PHE A 244 12.52 -1.23 -14.57
C PHE A 244 13.19 -0.93 -13.22
N GLN A 245 12.58 -1.37 -12.13
CA GLN A 245 13.07 -1.20 -10.76
C GLN A 245 14.32 -2.02 -10.44
N GLY A 246 14.66 -3.00 -11.28
CA GLY A 246 15.80 -3.89 -11.09
C GLY A 246 15.47 -5.19 -10.35
N CYS A 247 16.37 -6.17 -10.44
CA CYS A 247 16.15 -7.53 -9.94
C CYS A 247 16.28 -7.71 -8.42
N ARG A 248 16.56 -6.64 -7.67
CA ARG A 248 16.73 -6.66 -6.21
C ARG A 248 15.58 -5.99 -5.46
N ALA A 249 14.56 -5.52 -6.17
CA ALA A 249 13.32 -4.97 -5.61
C ALA A 249 12.14 -5.90 -5.89
N ALA A 250 11.02 -5.72 -5.17
CA ALA A 250 9.77 -6.42 -5.45
C ALA A 250 9.33 -6.21 -6.90
N ARG A 251 8.58 -7.17 -7.45
CA ARG A 251 8.01 -7.05 -8.80
C ARG A 251 6.85 -6.04 -8.79
N HIS A 252 6.70 -5.29 -9.89
CA HIS A 252 5.67 -4.25 -10.07
C HIS A 252 4.78 -4.60 -11.27
N ASP A 253 4.27 -5.82 -11.24
CA ASP A 253 3.32 -6.37 -12.21
C ASP A 253 2.02 -6.81 -11.54
N ASP A 254 1.72 -6.26 -10.37
CA ASP A 254 0.43 -6.30 -9.68
C ASP A 254 -0.13 -4.88 -9.41
N HIS A 255 0.70 -3.84 -9.54
CA HIS A 255 0.36 -2.43 -9.30
C HIS A 255 1.27 -1.46 -10.09
N ILE A 256 0.89 -0.19 -10.14
CA ILE A 256 1.69 0.94 -10.67
C ILE A 256 2.35 1.65 -9.48
N HIS A 257 3.68 1.56 -9.38
CA HIS A 257 4.44 2.38 -8.43
C HIS A 257 4.99 3.63 -9.13
N PHE A 258 4.83 4.80 -8.51
CA PHE A 258 5.46 6.02 -9.01
C PHE A 258 5.92 6.94 -7.88
N GLN A 259 6.83 7.85 -8.24
CA GLN A 259 7.40 8.82 -7.33
C GLN A 259 7.46 10.23 -7.95
N LEU A 260 7.34 11.23 -7.08
CA LEU A 260 7.73 12.61 -7.37
C LEU A 260 9.23 12.82 -7.15
#